data_AF-A0A167WQ00-F1
#
_entry.id   AF-A0A167WQ00-F1
#
_cell.length_a   1.000
_cell.length_b   1.000
_cell.length_c   1.000
_cell.angle_alpha   90.00
_cell.angle_beta   90.00
_cell.angle_gamma   90.00
#
_symmetry.space_group_name_H-M   'P 1'
#
loop_
_entity.id
_entity.type
_entity.pdbx_description
1 polymer ?
#
loop_
_entity_poly.entity_id
_entity_poly.type
_entity_poly.pdbx_seq_one_letter_code
_entity_poly.pdbx_strand_id
1 'polypeptide(L)'
;MKRIPRKSNSKCGRYVLIAPLCRCSCAPVEKGRNLVVCIDGTSYQLGERSSNVFRFFRHLSPDSADQLKCYKNGIGASDHLSHVPHKIIGKAIDLAIARNIHKGIIEAYSWLSERYRPGDRIFLLGYSRGAYQVRALAAMIETVGLLPAGSKEHVRRAYDLYAECYDSHAATKAAFFKAEMSTPRASVHFVGVWDTVCSVGLVSRARLPLSKDCDHICIFRHALALDENRVKFEPECTFGGDRLPSRDAKEVWFAGSHSDIGGGEGLSEDTLNIETVPLQWMEHEALMAGLHFKPHKSMWDVSELLKATPHKAIHGAWRLLEALPVKRRKHCNPEEDSRVPHQGKGRAIYPGQKIHASVTFMAKSYEPKAVFKHAPTLAWTHVVGHGASGHFLRHADWTDRLELDLFDLNAAPEWTDTLRRNNNISSGGALRLLTRLDFMSSL
;
A
#
# COMPACT_ATOMS: atom_id res chain seq x y z
N MET A 1 -23.84 -24.72 -63.58
CA MET A 1 -23.31 -23.66 -62.68
C MET A 1 -24.35 -23.34 -61.61
N LYS A 2 -24.27 -24.00 -60.45
CA LYS A 2 -25.25 -23.85 -59.38
C LYS A 2 -24.93 -22.60 -58.54
N ARG A 3 -25.94 -21.73 -58.43
CA ARG A 3 -25.96 -20.51 -57.64
C ARG A 3 -25.76 -20.80 -56.15
N ILE A 4 -24.92 -19.99 -55.52
CA ILE A 4 -24.71 -19.92 -54.07
C ILE A 4 -25.99 -19.36 -53.40
N PRO A 5 -26.57 -20.00 -52.38
CA PRO A 5 -27.50 -19.35 -51.47
C PRO A 5 -26.78 -18.88 -50.20
N ARG A 6 -27.09 -17.65 -49.80
CA ARG A 6 -26.74 -17.01 -48.52
C ARG A 6 -27.11 -17.91 -47.33
N LYS A 7 -26.18 -18.11 -46.39
CA LYS A 7 -26.50 -18.60 -45.05
C LYS A 7 -26.51 -17.45 -44.05
N SER A 8 -27.56 -17.54 -43.23
CA SER A 8 -28.00 -16.67 -42.14
C SER A 8 -27.05 -16.60 -40.95
N ASN A 9 -27.16 -15.48 -40.23
CA ASN A 9 -26.73 -15.26 -38.85
C ASN A 9 -26.71 -16.52 -37.97
N SER A 10 -25.57 -16.81 -37.35
CA SER A 10 -25.53 -17.43 -36.02
C SER A 10 -24.16 -17.27 -35.36
N LYS A 11 -24.19 -16.68 -34.16
CA LYS A 11 -23.20 -16.77 -33.07
C LYS A 11 -21.87 -16.03 -33.28
N CYS A 12 -21.92 -14.71 -33.12
CA CYS A 12 -20.76 -13.95 -32.63
C CYS A 12 -20.50 -14.38 -31.19
N GLY A 13 -19.48 -15.22 -31.00
CA GLY A 13 -19.00 -15.63 -29.69
C GLY A 13 -18.54 -14.40 -28.92
N ARG A 14 -19.19 -14.14 -27.78
CA ARG A 14 -18.71 -13.18 -26.77
C ARG A 14 -17.39 -13.69 -26.22
N TYR A 15 -16.27 -13.24 -26.77
CA TYR A 15 -15.00 -13.28 -26.05
C TYR A 15 -15.03 -12.17 -25.01
N VAL A 16 -15.64 -12.47 -23.87
CA VAL A 16 -15.39 -11.72 -22.63
C VAL A 16 -13.97 -12.13 -22.21
N LEU A 17 -12.96 -11.39 -22.64
CA LEU A 17 -11.62 -11.54 -22.09
C LEU A 17 -11.53 -10.68 -20.83
N ILE A 18 -11.59 -11.42 -19.75
CA ILE A 18 -11.58 -11.01 -18.37
C ILE A 18 -10.17 -10.47 -18.07
N ALA A 19 -10.06 -9.23 -17.56
CA ALA A 19 -8.88 -8.82 -16.79
C ALA A 19 -8.57 -9.95 -15.82
N PRO A 20 -7.31 -10.44 -15.68
CA PRO A 20 -7.00 -11.72 -15.05
C PRO A 20 -7.88 -11.90 -13.82
N LEU A 21 -8.83 -12.85 -13.92
CA LEU A 21 -9.90 -13.05 -12.95
C LEU A 21 -9.29 -12.94 -11.56
N CYS A 22 -9.48 -11.80 -10.89
CA CYS A 22 -9.25 -11.75 -9.46
C CYS A 22 -10.20 -12.82 -8.94
N ARG A 23 -9.67 -13.96 -8.45
CA ARG A 23 -10.45 -15.05 -7.86
C ARG A 23 -11.02 -14.61 -6.50
N CYS A 24 -11.40 -13.35 -6.40
CA CYS A 24 -12.02 -12.77 -5.24
C CYS A 24 -13.52 -13.06 -5.29
N SER A 25 -14.13 -13.09 -4.11
CA SER A 25 -15.58 -13.02 -3.93
C SER A 25 -16.14 -11.60 -4.13
N CYS A 26 -15.30 -10.64 -4.51
CA CYS A 26 -15.66 -9.23 -4.65
C CYS A 26 -16.55 -9.01 -5.88
N ALA A 27 -17.53 -8.10 -5.77
CA ALA A 27 -18.50 -7.85 -6.83
C ALA A 27 -17.79 -7.42 -8.13
N PRO A 28 -18.25 -7.87 -9.31
CA PRO A 28 -17.67 -7.46 -10.59
C PRO A 28 -17.74 -5.93 -10.74
N VAL A 29 -16.73 -5.37 -11.42
CA VAL A 29 -16.45 -3.93 -11.60
C VAL A 29 -17.70 -3.11 -12.01
N GLU A 30 -18.66 -3.73 -12.67
CA GLU A 30 -19.83 -3.07 -13.28
C GLU A 30 -21.04 -2.86 -12.35
N LYS A 31 -21.00 -3.24 -11.05
CA LYS A 31 -22.23 -3.30 -10.22
C LYS A 31 -22.20 -2.63 -8.83
N GLY A 32 -21.13 -1.93 -8.43
CA GLY A 32 -21.09 -1.30 -7.10
C GLY A 32 -20.14 -0.12 -6.99
N ARG A 33 -20.42 0.75 -6.01
CA ARG A 33 -19.67 2.00 -5.79
C ARG A 33 -18.35 1.73 -5.10
N ASN A 34 -17.41 2.66 -5.19
CA ASN A 34 -16.13 2.61 -4.49
C ASN A 34 -16.24 3.36 -3.16
N LEU A 35 -15.92 2.69 -2.05
CA LEU A 35 -15.75 3.31 -0.75
C LEU A 35 -14.27 3.35 -0.41
N VAL A 36 -13.68 4.55 -0.38
CA VAL A 36 -12.24 4.74 -0.20
C VAL A 36 -11.97 5.32 1.18
N VAL A 37 -11.16 4.64 1.99
CA VAL A 37 -10.72 5.13 3.29
C VAL A 37 -9.21 5.30 3.29
N CYS A 38 -8.75 6.52 3.51
CA CYS A 38 -7.34 6.87 3.64
C CYS A 38 -7.00 7.22 5.10
N ILE A 39 -6.04 6.51 5.70
CA ILE A 39 -5.57 6.77 7.08
C ILE A 39 -4.08 7.10 7.05
N ASP A 40 -3.72 8.32 7.45
CA ASP A 40 -2.33 8.79 7.40
C ASP A 40 -1.48 8.35 8.62
N GLY A 41 -0.16 8.54 8.53
CA GLY A 41 0.81 8.30 9.58
C GLY A 41 0.79 9.34 10.70
N THR A 42 1.34 8.98 11.86
CA THR A 42 1.42 9.87 13.03
C THR A 42 2.54 10.88 12.88
N SER A 43 2.16 12.10 12.51
CA SER A 43 2.90 13.37 12.62
C SER A 43 2.47 14.38 11.53
N TYR A 44 1.44 14.05 10.74
CA TYR A 44 0.94 14.94 9.71
C TYR A 44 0.31 16.21 10.32
N GLN A 45 0.81 17.37 9.89
CA GLN A 45 0.14 18.66 10.04
C GLN A 45 -0.29 19.10 8.64
N LEU A 46 -1.54 19.51 8.48
CA LEU A 46 -2.03 20.12 7.24
C LEU A 46 -1.17 21.36 6.93
N GLY A 47 -0.36 21.33 5.87
CA GLY A 47 0.62 22.36 5.53
C GLY A 47 1.42 22.02 4.26
N GLU A 48 2.54 22.72 4.04
CA GLU A 48 3.37 22.62 2.82
C GLU A 48 3.97 21.22 2.54
N ARG A 49 4.03 20.35 3.56
CA ARG A 49 4.60 19.00 3.46
C ARG A 49 3.50 17.95 3.52
N SER A 50 3.13 17.41 2.35
CA SER A 50 2.05 16.42 2.23
C SER A 50 2.57 14.99 2.19
N SER A 51 1.89 14.09 2.91
CA SER A 51 2.10 12.65 2.77
C SER A 51 1.55 12.14 1.45
N ASN A 52 2.06 11.01 0.99
CA ASN A 52 1.55 10.31 -0.18
C ASN A 52 0.11 9.83 0.01
N VAL A 53 -0.34 9.54 1.24
CA VAL A 53 -1.76 9.23 1.52
C VAL A 53 -2.65 10.44 1.26
N PHE A 54 -2.24 11.63 1.71
CA PHE A 54 -3.00 12.86 1.48
C PHE A 54 -2.98 13.28 0.00
N ARG A 55 -1.82 13.17 -0.66
CA ARG A 55 -1.67 13.39 -2.11
C ARG A 55 -2.60 12.48 -2.91
N PHE A 56 -2.55 11.17 -2.64
CA PHE A 56 -3.44 10.18 -3.24
C PHE A 56 -4.92 10.57 -3.03
N PHE A 57 -5.31 10.93 -1.81
CA PHE A 57 -6.68 11.35 -1.50
C PHE A 57 -7.11 12.63 -2.27
N ARG A 58 -6.21 13.59 -2.45
CA ARG A 58 -6.45 14.81 -3.24
C ARG A 58 -6.64 14.50 -4.72
N HIS A 59 -5.88 13.53 -5.24
CA HIS A 59 -5.93 13.08 -6.63
C HIS A 59 -7.17 12.23 -6.93
N LEU A 60 -7.79 11.57 -5.95
CA LEU A 60 -9.07 10.89 -6.16
C LEU A 60 -10.15 11.86 -6.65
N SER A 61 -11.00 11.37 -7.56
CA SER A 61 -12.19 12.09 -8.02
C SER A 61 -13.04 12.58 -6.83
N PRO A 62 -13.75 13.72 -6.96
CA PRO A 62 -14.71 14.16 -5.96
C PRO A 62 -15.76 13.09 -5.66
N ASP A 63 -16.43 13.23 -4.51
CA ASP A 63 -17.55 12.35 -4.17
C ASP A 63 -18.63 12.41 -5.27
N SER A 64 -19.07 11.24 -5.70
CA SER A 64 -20.04 11.05 -6.77
C SER A 64 -20.97 9.89 -6.43
N ALA A 65 -21.94 9.60 -7.30
CA ALA A 65 -22.80 8.43 -7.15
C ALA A 65 -22.00 7.12 -7.10
N ASP A 66 -20.82 7.07 -7.73
CA ASP A 66 -20.03 5.86 -7.94
C ASP A 66 -18.79 5.75 -7.04
N GLN A 67 -18.38 6.83 -6.37
CA GLN A 67 -17.20 6.83 -5.51
C GLN A 67 -17.35 7.80 -4.34
N LEU A 68 -17.14 7.32 -3.11
CA LEU A 68 -17.10 8.11 -1.88
C LEU A 68 -15.73 7.95 -1.23
N LYS A 69 -15.16 9.05 -0.73
CA LYS A 69 -13.85 9.02 -0.08
C LYS A 69 -13.87 9.61 1.33
N CYS A 70 -13.09 9.01 2.22
CA CYS A 70 -12.88 9.44 3.59
C CYS A 70 -11.38 9.58 3.87
N TYR A 71 -10.99 10.71 4.44
CA TYR A 71 -9.64 10.93 4.94
C TYR A 71 -9.64 11.02 6.46
N LYS A 72 -8.72 10.31 7.09
CA LYS A 72 -8.50 10.32 8.54
C LYS A 72 -7.06 10.69 8.82
N ASN A 73 -6.88 11.71 9.65
CA ASN A 73 -5.57 12.08 10.16
C ASN A 73 -4.99 10.90 10.96
N GLY A 74 -3.67 10.72 10.84
CA GLY A 74 -2.95 9.79 11.69
C GLY A 74 -3.03 10.20 13.17
N ILE A 75 -2.85 9.21 14.03
CA ILE A 75 -2.82 9.38 15.49
C ILE A 75 -1.80 10.47 15.84
N GLY A 76 -2.08 11.39 16.77
CA GLY A 76 -1.12 12.42 17.21
C GLY A 76 -1.18 13.77 16.48
N ALA A 77 -2.02 13.91 15.44
CA ALA A 77 -2.29 15.18 14.74
C ALA A 77 -3.24 16.14 15.49
N SER A 78 -3.29 16.08 16.83
CA SER A 78 -4.13 16.98 17.63
C SER A 78 -3.41 18.31 17.89
N ASP A 79 -4.11 19.43 17.67
CA ASP A 79 -3.69 20.84 17.85
C ASP A 79 -3.11 21.23 19.24
N HIS A 80 -2.99 20.30 20.18
CA HIS A 80 -2.55 20.57 21.56
C HIS A 80 -1.06 20.26 21.84
N LEU A 81 -0.29 19.82 20.84
CA LEU A 81 1.13 19.44 21.01
C LEU A 81 2.12 20.46 20.43
N SER A 82 1.67 21.68 20.18
CA SER A 82 2.36 22.81 19.53
C SER A 82 3.63 23.30 20.24
N HIS A 83 3.97 22.77 21.43
CA HIS A 83 5.08 23.25 22.25
C HIS A 83 6.11 22.19 22.63
N VAL A 84 6.04 20.96 22.10
CA VAL A 84 7.04 19.93 22.44
C VAL A 84 8.20 19.98 21.44
N PRO A 85 9.44 20.28 21.87
CA PRO A 85 10.58 20.37 20.97
C PRO A 85 10.88 19.04 20.27
N HIS A 86 11.19 19.12 18.97
CA HIS A 86 11.38 17.98 18.05
C HIS A 86 12.39 16.90 18.51
N LYS A 87 13.22 17.19 19.52
CA LYS A 87 14.28 16.29 20.01
C LYS A 87 13.84 15.32 21.11
N ILE A 88 12.69 15.52 21.77
CA ILE A 88 12.22 14.69 22.92
C ILE A 88 11.07 13.75 22.51
N ILE A 89 10.83 13.64 21.21
CA ILE A 89 9.64 13.06 20.58
C ILE A 89 9.42 11.56 20.85
N GLY A 90 10.45 10.74 21.09
CA GLY A 90 10.31 9.28 21.00
C GLY A 90 9.35 8.61 22.01
N LYS A 91 9.51 8.85 23.31
CA LYS A 91 8.84 8.03 24.35
C LYS A 91 7.42 8.46 24.72
N ALA A 92 7.16 9.76 24.79
CA ALA A 92 5.85 10.30 25.16
C ALA A 92 4.82 10.13 24.03
N ILE A 93 5.26 10.30 22.78
CA ILE A 93 4.44 10.10 21.59
C ILE A 93 4.14 8.61 21.41
N ASP A 94 5.11 7.69 21.57
CA ASP A 94 4.84 6.24 21.50
C ASP A 94 3.77 5.77 22.52
N LEU A 95 3.76 6.33 23.74
CA LEU A 95 2.80 5.98 24.78
C LEU A 95 1.40 6.57 24.51
N ALA A 96 1.34 7.81 24.00
CA ALA A 96 0.09 8.44 23.57
C ALA A 96 -0.49 7.78 22.29
N ILE A 97 0.38 7.31 21.40
CA ILE A 97 0.04 6.61 20.15
C ILE A 97 -0.66 5.29 20.45
N ALA A 98 -0.10 4.44 21.32
CA ALA A 98 -0.66 3.12 21.62
C ALA A 98 -2.10 3.19 22.18
N ARG A 99 -2.46 4.30 22.83
CA ARG A 99 -3.81 4.52 23.36
C ARG A 99 -4.83 4.91 22.28
N ASN A 100 -4.43 5.39 21.10
CA ASN A 100 -5.34 5.98 20.11
C ASN A 100 -5.46 5.20 18.77
N ILE A 101 -4.72 4.10 18.58
CA ILE A 101 -4.80 3.27 17.36
C ILE A 101 -6.22 2.77 17.08
N HIS A 102 -6.88 2.27 18.13
CA HIS A 102 -8.21 1.71 18.02
C HIS A 102 -9.26 2.76 17.61
N LYS A 103 -9.08 4.03 17.97
CA LYS A 103 -10.00 5.12 17.60
C LYS A 103 -10.08 5.29 16.07
N GLY A 104 -8.94 5.33 15.38
CA GLY A 104 -8.92 5.46 13.92
C GLY A 104 -9.57 4.26 13.22
N ILE A 105 -9.36 3.04 13.72
CA ILE A 105 -9.99 1.83 13.19
C ILE A 105 -11.52 1.88 13.39
N ILE A 106 -11.98 2.19 14.60
CA ILE A 106 -13.41 2.29 14.95
C ILE A 106 -14.11 3.36 14.11
N GLU A 107 -13.50 4.53 13.95
CA GLU A 107 -14.07 5.61 13.15
C GLU A 107 -14.16 5.26 11.66
N ALA A 108 -13.13 4.63 11.10
CA ALA A 108 -13.12 4.17 9.72
C ALA A 108 -14.15 3.06 9.49
N TYR A 109 -14.23 2.08 10.41
CA TYR A 109 -15.23 1.02 10.39
C TYR A 109 -16.65 1.59 10.46
N SER A 110 -16.91 2.54 11.36
CA SER A 110 -18.20 3.21 11.48
C SER A 110 -18.55 3.98 10.20
N TRP A 111 -17.58 4.67 9.58
CA TRP A 111 -17.83 5.38 8.31
C TRP A 111 -18.24 4.42 7.18
N LEU A 112 -17.58 3.26 7.08
CA LEU A 112 -17.91 2.20 6.13
C LEU A 112 -19.29 1.61 6.42
N SER A 113 -19.56 1.22 7.66
CA SER A 113 -20.82 0.61 8.11
C SER A 113 -22.04 1.47 7.78
N GLU A 114 -21.95 2.79 7.99
CA GLU A 114 -23.04 3.73 7.71
C GLU A 114 -23.30 3.97 6.20
N ARG A 115 -22.36 3.59 5.32
CA ARG A 115 -22.42 3.95 3.88
C ARG A 115 -22.44 2.77 2.95
N TYR A 116 -21.97 1.61 3.41
CA TYR A 116 -21.85 0.40 2.62
C TYR A 116 -23.21 -0.10 2.18
N ARG A 117 -23.32 -0.37 0.87
CA ARG A 117 -24.43 -1.08 0.26
C ARG A 117 -23.91 -2.40 -0.29
N PRO A 118 -24.71 -3.48 -0.25
CA PRO A 118 -24.32 -4.76 -0.84
C PRO A 118 -23.85 -4.60 -2.28
N GLY A 119 -22.59 -4.98 -2.54
CA GLY A 119 -21.96 -4.84 -3.86
C GLY A 119 -20.94 -3.70 -3.95
N ASP A 120 -20.92 -2.76 -3.01
CA ASP A 120 -19.87 -1.74 -2.93
C ASP A 120 -18.48 -2.40 -2.76
N ARG A 121 -17.46 -1.74 -3.28
CA ARG A 121 -16.05 -2.16 -3.21
C ARG A 121 -15.31 -1.29 -2.20
N ILE A 122 -14.65 -1.93 -1.24
CA ILE A 122 -13.92 -1.24 -0.17
C ILE A 122 -12.44 -1.13 -0.53
N PHE A 123 -11.92 0.09 -0.56
CA PHE A 123 -10.52 0.43 -0.80
C PHE A 123 -9.94 1.07 0.47
N LEU A 124 -8.88 0.49 1.02
CA LEU A 124 -8.22 1.01 2.22
C LEU A 124 -6.78 1.39 1.92
N LEU A 125 -6.42 2.63 2.23
CA LEU A 125 -5.09 3.19 1.96
C LEU A 125 -4.47 3.72 3.26
N GLY A 126 -3.18 3.46 3.47
CA GLY A 126 -2.53 4.06 4.64
C GLY A 126 -1.01 4.06 4.61
N TYR A 127 -0.41 4.91 5.44
CA TYR A 127 1.04 5.06 5.57
C TYR A 127 1.48 4.80 7.01
N SER A 128 2.62 4.11 7.20
CA SER A 128 3.27 3.96 8.49
C SER A 128 2.36 3.27 9.52
N ARG A 129 1.96 3.97 10.58
CA ARG A 129 0.95 3.49 11.55
C ARG A 129 -0.47 3.50 10.99
N GLY A 130 -0.80 4.42 10.08
CA GLY A 130 -2.07 4.41 9.34
C GLY A 130 -2.18 3.17 8.44
N ALA A 131 -1.06 2.72 7.84
CA ALA A 131 -0.99 1.45 7.13
C ALA A 131 -1.34 0.26 8.03
N TYR A 132 -0.81 0.24 9.26
CA TYR A 132 -1.17 -0.79 10.23
C TYR A 132 -2.67 -0.75 10.59
N GLN A 133 -3.25 0.45 10.74
CA GLN A 133 -4.68 0.62 11.01
C GLN A 133 -5.57 0.10 9.87
N VAL A 134 -5.25 0.38 8.60
CA VAL A 134 -6.06 -0.13 7.48
C VAL A 134 -5.94 -1.63 7.28
N ARG A 135 -4.77 -2.22 7.55
CA ARG A 135 -4.60 -3.69 7.56
C ARG A 135 -5.42 -4.33 8.68
N ALA A 136 -5.37 -3.75 9.87
CA ALA A 136 -6.20 -4.20 10.99
C ALA A 136 -7.70 -4.01 10.73
N LEU A 137 -8.09 -2.96 10.01
CA LEU A 137 -9.47 -2.74 9.59
C LEU A 137 -9.93 -3.80 8.59
N ALA A 138 -9.09 -4.19 7.63
CA ALA A 138 -9.39 -5.28 6.71
C ALA A 138 -9.58 -6.61 7.45
N ALA A 139 -8.66 -6.92 8.37
CA ALA A 139 -8.76 -8.09 9.23
C ALA A 139 -10.01 -8.07 10.11
N MET A 140 -10.39 -6.91 10.66
CA MET A 140 -11.62 -6.74 11.44
C MET A 140 -12.85 -7.04 10.59
N ILE A 141 -12.95 -6.49 9.37
CA ILE A 141 -14.08 -6.77 8.46
C ILE A 141 -14.15 -8.26 8.12
N GLU A 142 -13.01 -8.93 7.92
CA GLU A 142 -12.98 -10.38 7.72
C GLU A 142 -13.47 -11.13 8.98
N THR A 143 -13.04 -10.71 10.17
CA THR A 143 -13.26 -11.47 11.40
C THR A 143 -14.68 -11.33 11.94
N VAL A 144 -15.19 -10.10 12.01
CA VAL A 144 -16.49 -9.77 12.62
C VAL A 144 -17.53 -9.26 11.63
N GLY A 145 -17.19 -9.18 10.34
CA GLY A 145 -18.07 -8.62 9.31
C GLY A 145 -18.15 -7.10 9.34
N LEU A 146 -19.05 -6.53 8.51
CA LEU A 146 -19.33 -5.10 8.46
C LEU A 146 -20.79 -4.84 8.87
N LEU A 147 -20.99 -4.17 10.01
CA LEU A 147 -22.32 -3.85 10.53
C LEU A 147 -23.17 -3.04 9.53
N PRO A 148 -24.51 -3.22 9.49
CA PRO A 148 -25.39 -2.39 8.69
C PRO A 148 -25.48 -0.97 9.25
N ALA A 149 -25.93 -0.03 8.41
CA ALA A 149 -26.15 1.35 8.81
C ALA A 149 -27.16 1.44 9.98
N GLY A 150 -26.88 2.32 10.95
CA GLY A 150 -27.71 2.48 12.15
C GLY A 150 -27.31 1.59 13.34
N SER A 151 -26.33 0.69 13.22
CA SER A 151 -25.84 -0.16 14.32
C SER A 151 -24.59 0.39 15.02
N LYS A 152 -24.49 1.72 15.12
CA LYS A 152 -23.26 2.40 15.58
C LYS A 152 -22.87 2.03 17.01
N GLU A 153 -23.83 1.77 17.88
CA GLU A 153 -23.65 1.33 19.26
C GLU A 153 -22.92 -0.02 19.37
N HIS A 154 -23.00 -0.86 18.34
CA HIS A 154 -22.35 -2.17 18.29
C HIS A 154 -20.92 -2.13 17.73
N VAL A 155 -20.49 -1.02 17.11
CA VAL A 155 -19.15 -0.91 16.49
C VAL A 155 -18.04 -1.13 17.50
N ARG A 156 -18.18 -0.60 18.72
CA ARG A 156 -17.17 -0.80 19.77
C ARG A 156 -17.06 -2.28 20.14
N ARG A 157 -18.20 -2.95 20.28
CA ARG A 157 -18.26 -4.39 20.58
C ARG A 157 -17.62 -5.23 19.47
N ALA A 158 -17.86 -4.89 18.22
CA ALA A 158 -17.24 -5.53 17.07
C ALA A 158 -15.70 -5.40 17.11
N TYR A 159 -15.18 -4.22 17.47
CA TYR A 159 -13.73 -4.01 17.63
C TYR A 159 -13.17 -4.87 18.76
N ASP A 160 -13.81 -4.89 19.93
CA ASP A 160 -13.32 -5.65 21.08
C ASP A 160 -13.32 -7.17 20.77
N LEU A 161 -14.37 -7.70 20.11
CA LEU A 161 -14.41 -9.09 19.63
C LEU A 161 -13.25 -9.42 18.69
N TYR A 162 -12.96 -8.54 17.73
CA TYR A 162 -11.82 -8.70 16.83
C TYR A 162 -10.49 -8.63 17.59
N ALA A 163 -10.31 -7.62 18.44
CA ALA A 163 -9.05 -7.39 19.15
C ALA A 163 -8.70 -8.49 20.16
N GLU A 164 -9.68 -9.29 20.60
CA GLU A 164 -9.53 -10.44 21.50
C GLU A 164 -9.43 -11.79 20.75
N CYS A 165 -9.53 -11.80 19.41
CA CYS A 165 -9.60 -13.01 18.60
C CYS A 165 -8.23 -13.70 18.42
N TYR A 166 -7.66 -14.22 19.51
CA TYR A 166 -6.38 -14.96 19.51
C TYR A 166 -6.54 -16.48 19.69
N ASP A 167 -7.70 -16.95 20.14
CA ASP A 167 -7.98 -18.36 20.40
C ASP A 167 -9.27 -18.84 19.70
N SER A 168 -9.51 -20.14 19.71
CA SER A 168 -10.65 -20.77 19.04
C SER A 168 -12.01 -20.37 19.61
N HIS A 169 -12.08 -20.05 20.90
CA HIS A 169 -13.32 -19.66 21.56
C HIS A 169 -13.71 -18.23 21.17
N ALA A 170 -12.75 -17.30 21.19
CA ALA A 170 -12.92 -15.94 20.71
C ALA A 170 -13.27 -15.90 19.21
N ALA A 171 -12.62 -16.74 18.40
CA ALA A 171 -12.94 -16.89 16.97
C ALA A 171 -14.38 -17.36 16.74
N THR A 172 -14.88 -18.29 17.57
CA THR A 172 -16.27 -18.77 17.49
C THR A 172 -17.27 -17.63 17.79
N LYS A 173 -17.00 -16.80 18.81
CA LYS A 173 -17.84 -15.63 19.12
C LYS A 173 -17.84 -14.60 17.99
N ALA A 174 -16.67 -14.32 17.41
CA ALA A 174 -16.54 -13.41 16.27
C ALA A 174 -17.29 -13.93 15.04
N ALA A 175 -17.20 -15.24 14.74
CA ALA A 175 -17.91 -15.87 13.64
C ALA A 175 -19.43 -15.82 13.83
N PHE A 176 -19.93 -16.09 15.04
CA PHE A 176 -21.34 -15.94 15.37
C PHE A 176 -21.80 -14.49 15.20
N PHE A 177 -21.03 -13.53 15.71
CA PHE A 177 -21.33 -12.11 15.54
C PHE A 177 -21.37 -11.69 14.06
N LYS A 178 -20.42 -12.16 13.25
CA LYS A 178 -20.40 -11.94 11.79
C LYS A 178 -21.65 -12.53 11.12
N ALA A 179 -22.08 -13.73 11.51
CA ALA A 179 -23.25 -14.38 10.92
C ALA A 179 -24.55 -13.63 11.20
N GLU A 180 -24.73 -13.13 12.43
CA GLU A 180 -25.98 -12.47 12.86
C GLU A 180 -26.05 -10.98 12.50
N MET A 181 -24.92 -10.26 12.58
CA MET A 181 -24.91 -8.79 12.55
C MET A 181 -24.28 -8.20 11.29
N SER A 182 -23.61 -8.98 10.43
CA SER A 182 -22.91 -8.44 9.27
C SER A 182 -23.83 -8.20 8.08
N THR A 183 -23.58 -7.09 7.38
CA THR A 183 -24.12 -6.86 6.05
C THR A 183 -23.58 -7.92 5.08
N PRO A 184 -24.43 -8.50 4.20
CA PRO A 184 -24.00 -9.49 3.24
C PRO A 184 -22.93 -8.97 2.27
N ARG A 185 -22.01 -9.87 1.89
CA ARG A 185 -20.97 -9.65 0.86
C ARG A 185 -20.00 -8.49 1.14
N ALA A 186 -19.90 -8.00 2.37
CA ALA A 186 -18.88 -7.03 2.73
C ALA A 186 -17.49 -7.70 2.69
N SER A 187 -16.67 -7.31 1.71
CA SER A 187 -15.30 -7.80 1.54
C SER A 187 -14.37 -6.67 1.10
N VAL A 188 -13.11 -6.71 1.53
CA VAL A 188 -12.13 -5.69 1.16
C VAL A 188 -11.54 -5.99 -0.22
N HIS A 189 -11.75 -5.07 -1.15
CA HIS A 189 -11.32 -5.19 -2.54
C HIS A 189 -9.84 -4.86 -2.71
N PHE A 190 -9.39 -3.74 -2.13
CA PHE A 190 -8.02 -3.28 -2.30
C PHE A 190 -7.46 -2.74 -1.00
N VAL A 191 -6.23 -3.12 -0.67
CA VAL A 191 -5.44 -2.48 0.39
C VAL A 191 -4.11 -2.05 -0.18
N GLY A 192 -3.87 -0.74 -0.13
CA GLY A 192 -2.62 -0.11 -0.55
C GLY A 192 -1.92 0.56 0.61
N VAL A 193 -0.71 0.13 0.92
CA VAL A 193 0.03 0.63 2.08
C VAL A 193 1.43 1.12 1.73
N TRP A 194 1.84 2.22 2.34
CA TRP A 194 3.22 2.70 2.32
C TRP A 194 3.89 2.38 3.65
N ASP A 195 4.97 1.62 3.57
CA ASP A 195 5.94 1.29 4.62
C ASP A 195 5.31 1.03 6.00
N THR A 196 4.53 -0.06 6.08
CA THR A 196 3.80 -0.44 7.30
C THR A 196 4.77 -0.67 8.45
N VAL A 197 4.65 0.10 9.53
CA VAL A 197 5.42 -0.12 10.77
C VAL A 197 4.50 -0.51 11.91
N CYS A 198 4.99 -1.40 12.77
CA CYS A 198 4.22 -1.84 13.93
C CYS A 198 3.97 -0.68 14.89
N SER A 199 2.71 -0.52 15.32
CA SER A 199 2.34 0.55 16.25
C SER A 199 2.53 0.18 17.73
N VAL A 200 3.14 -0.97 18.02
CA VAL A 200 3.37 -1.45 19.40
C VAL A 200 4.64 -0.81 19.95
N GLY A 201 4.45 0.30 20.66
CA GLY A 201 5.49 0.98 21.42
C GLY A 201 6.09 0.12 22.55
N LEU A 202 7.07 0.69 23.25
CA LEU A 202 7.96 0.10 24.27
C LEU A 202 7.32 -0.73 25.41
N VAL A 203 5.98 -0.79 25.53
CA VAL A 203 5.28 -1.28 26.74
C VAL A 203 4.42 -2.54 26.50
N SER A 204 4.42 -3.12 25.30
CA SER A 204 3.63 -4.33 24.98
C SER A 204 2.11 -4.11 25.01
N ARG A 205 1.48 -4.21 23.84
CA ARG A 205 0.13 -4.74 23.66
C ARG A 205 0.18 -5.65 22.43
N ALA A 206 -0.51 -6.78 22.49
CA ALA A 206 -0.50 -7.80 21.45
C ALA A 206 -0.74 -7.19 20.05
N ARG A 207 -0.05 -7.73 19.03
CA ARG A 207 -0.35 -7.41 17.62
C ARG A 207 -1.82 -7.71 17.38
N LEU A 208 -2.52 -6.83 16.66
CA LEU A 208 -3.91 -7.11 16.31
C LEU A 208 -3.96 -8.35 15.41
N PRO A 209 -4.94 -9.25 15.61
CA PRO A 209 -5.05 -10.49 14.84
C PRO A 209 -5.07 -10.25 13.33
N LEU A 210 -4.46 -11.13 12.57
CA LEU A 210 -4.44 -11.13 11.09
C LEU A 210 -3.93 -9.83 10.42
N SER A 211 -3.34 -8.89 11.17
CA SER A 211 -2.83 -7.63 10.63
C SER A 211 -1.66 -7.81 9.65
N LYS A 212 -0.95 -8.95 9.72
CA LYS A 212 0.09 -9.34 8.78
C LYS A 212 -0.46 -10.02 7.52
N ASP A 213 -1.57 -10.75 7.65
CA ASP A 213 -2.10 -11.60 6.60
C ASP A 213 -2.83 -10.77 5.53
N CYS A 214 -2.79 -11.22 4.28
CA CYS A 214 -3.50 -10.56 3.18
C CYS A 214 -4.43 -11.48 2.39
N ASP A 215 -4.57 -12.75 2.77
CA ASP A 215 -5.40 -13.73 2.04
C ASP A 215 -6.91 -13.41 2.07
N HIS A 216 -7.35 -12.55 2.99
CA HIS A 216 -8.73 -12.05 3.05
C HIS A 216 -8.96 -10.82 2.15
N ILE A 217 -7.88 -10.22 1.63
CA ILE A 217 -7.90 -9.04 0.77
C ILE A 217 -7.85 -9.51 -0.69
N CYS A 218 -8.59 -8.87 -1.59
CA CYS A 218 -8.60 -9.29 -3.00
C CYS A 218 -7.31 -8.87 -3.71
N ILE A 219 -6.88 -7.63 -3.50
CA ILE A 219 -5.66 -7.04 -4.05
C ILE A 219 -4.90 -6.33 -2.94
N PHE A 220 -3.69 -6.78 -2.63
CA PHE A 220 -2.82 -6.18 -1.62
C PHE A 220 -1.56 -5.59 -2.27
N ARG A 221 -1.24 -4.34 -1.93
CA ARG A 221 -0.08 -3.60 -2.43
C ARG A 221 0.65 -2.94 -1.28
N HIS A 222 1.96 -3.15 -1.19
CA HIS A 222 2.77 -2.59 -0.14
C HIS A 222 4.10 -2.04 -0.69
N ALA A 223 4.26 -0.72 -0.60
CA ALA A 223 5.49 -0.03 -0.96
C ALA A 223 6.45 -0.01 0.25
N LEU A 224 7.68 -0.45 0.08
CA LEU A 224 8.69 -0.63 1.14
C LEU A 224 9.93 0.23 0.89
N ALA A 225 10.51 0.77 1.96
CA ALA A 225 11.71 1.61 1.90
C ALA A 225 13.01 0.79 1.94
N LEU A 226 13.90 0.97 0.95
CA LEU A 226 15.21 0.30 0.88
C LEU A 226 16.24 0.84 1.89
N ASP A 227 16.18 2.13 2.22
CA ASP A 227 17.25 2.83 2.97
C ASP A 227 16.90 3.12 4.43
N GLU A 228 15.69 2.71 4.85
CA GLU A 228 15.28 2.76 6.24
C GLU A 228 15.99 1.69 7.06
N ASN A 229 16.59 2.12 8.17
CA ASN A 229 17.42 1.26 9.00
C ASN A 229 17.31 1.58 10.50
N ARG A 230 16.28 2.32 10.92
CA ARG A 230 15.94 2.53 12.33
C ARG A 230 15.21 1.30 12.87
N VAL A 231 15.66 0.81 14.02
CA VAL A 231 15.17 -0.42 14.68
C VAL A 231 13.67 -0.42 14.97
N LYS A 232 13.08 0.77 15.18
CA LYS A 232 11.63 0.93 15.44
C LYS A 232 10.78 1.10 14.19
N PHE A 233 11.41 1.16 13.02
CA PHE A 233 10.78 1.23 11.72
C PHE A 233 11.02 -0.07 10.95
N GLU A 234 11.11 -1.22 11.63
CA GLU A 234 11.10 -2.51 10.95
C GLU A 234 9.72 -2.72 10.28
N PRO A 235 9.67 -3.06 8.99
CA PRO A 235 8.41 -3.14 8.27
C PRO A 235 7.66 -4.43 8.59
N GLU A 236 6.35 -4.34 8.74
CA GLU A 236 5.47 -5.49 8.87
C GLU A 236 5.22 -6.10 7.48
N CYS A 237 6.14 -6.95 7.02
CA CYS A 237 6.00 -7.61 5.73
C CYS A 237 5.00 -8.78 5.79
N THR A 238 4.29 -9.03 4.70
CA THR A 238 3.47 -10.24 4.53
C THR A 238 4.30 -11.37 3.94
N PHE A 239 5.34 -11.05 3.17
CA PHE A 239 6.29 -12.03 2.66
C PHE A 239 7.37 -12.33 3.72
N GLY A 240 7.91 -13.56 3.71
CA GLY A 240 8.94 -14.01 4.66
C GLY A 240 8.44 -14.87 5.84
N GLY A 241 7.17 -15.27 5.83
CA GLY A 241 6.66 -16.39 6.64
C GLY A 241 6.72 -17.72 5.89
N ASP A 242 6.19 -18.79 6.49
CA ASP A 242 6.25 -20.17 5.95
C ASP A 242 5.45 -20.36 4.66
N ARG A 243 4.52 -19.45 4.36
CA ARG A 243 3.63 -19.51 3.19
C ARG A 243 3.67 -18.20 2.43
N LEU A 244 3.74 -18.31 1.10
CA LEU A 244 3.50 -17.18 0.22
C LEU A 244 2.00 -16.82 0.19
N PRO A 245 1.65 -15.54 -0.04
CA PRO A 245 0.26 -15.13 -0.22
C PRO A 245 -0.45 -15.95 -1.29
N SER A 246 -1.71 -16.30 -1.02
CA SER A 246 -2.54 -17.10 -1.93
C SER A 246 -3.36 -16.26 -2.92
N ARG A 247 -3.45 -14.95 -2.68
CA ARG A 247 -4.15 -13.97 -3.52
C ARG A 247 -3.18 -12.97 -4.15
N ASP A 248 -3.72 -12.05 -4.95
CA ASP A 248 -2.94 -11.01 -5.62
C ASP A 248 -2.33 -10.05 -4.58
N ALA A 249 -1.09 -10.32 -4.19
CA ALA A 249 -0.31 -9.53 -3.25
C ALA A 249 1.03 -9.15 -3.86
N LYS A 250 1.40 -7.87 -3.78
CA LYS A 250 2.72 -7.37 -4.17
C LYS A 250 3.35 -6.56 -3.04
N GLU A 251 4.57 -6.92 -2.68
CA GLU A 251 5.48 -6.11 -1.86
C GLU A 251 6.61 -5.62 -2.75
N VAL A 252 6.70 -4.30 -2.91
CA VAL A 252 7.61 -3.65 -3.85
C VAL A 252 8.50 -2.67 -3.09
N TRP A 253 9.81 -2.82 -3.27
CA TRP A 253 10.81 -1.99 -2.63
C TRP A 253 11.23 -0.84 -3.53
N PHE A 254 11.37 0.34 -2.92
CA PHE A 254 11.70 1.60 -3.57
C PHE A 254 12.92 2.23 -2.90
N ALA A 255 13.71 2.97 -3.69
CA ALA A 255 14.80 3.77 -3.15
C ALA A 255 14.24 4.82 -2.17
N GLY A 256 14.92 5.07 -1.06
CA GLY A 256 14.43 6.00 -0.04
C GLY A 256 14.32 5.41 1.36
N SER A 257 14.21 6.32 2.33
CA SER A 257 13.84 6.07 3.72
C SER A 257 12.32 6.04 3.93
N HIS A 258 11.87 5.83 5.17
CA HIS A 258 10.44 5.80 5.51
C HIS A 258 9.65 7.01 4.99
N SER A 259 10.20 8.23 5.18
CA SER A 259 9.57 9.46 4.70
C SER A 259 9.61 9.61 3.18
N ASP A 260 10.64 9.09 2.52
CA ASP A 260 10.69 9.11 1.05
C ASP A 260 9.56 8.25 0.47
N ILE A 261 9.22 7.12 1.09
CA ILE A 261 8.13 6.26 0.60
C ILE A 261 6.75 6.80 0.96
N GLY A 262 6.62 7.36 2.16
CA GLY A 262 5.36 7.91 2.66
C GLY A 262 5.09 9.37 2.29
N GLY A 263 6.05 10.07 1.70
CA GLY A 263 6.05 11.52 1.51
C GLY A 263 6.25 12.30 2.82
N GLY A 264 6.35 13.63 2.68
CA GLY A 264 6.41 14.58 3.80
C GLY A 264 7.70 15.37 3.91
N GLU A 265 8.64 15.24 2.97
CA GLU A 265 9.87 16.06 2.90
C GLU A 265 9.67 17.34 2.08
N GLY A 266 8.53 17.49 1.39
CA GLY A 266 8.14 18.72 0.70
C GLY A 266 8.65 18.82 -0.74
N LEU A 267 8.94 17.67 -1.37
CA LEU A 267 9.23 17.63 -2.80
C LEU A 267 7.98 17.98 -3.63
N SER A 268 8.21 18.50 -4.84
CA SER A 268 7.13 18.83 -5.77
C SER A 268 6.30 17.59 -6.11
N GLU A 269 4.98 17.75 -6.14
CA GLU A 269 4.03 16.72 -6.55
C GLU A 269 4.00 16.55 -8.07
N ASP A 270 4.45 17.57 -8.81
CA ASP A 270 4.34 17.63 -10.27
C ASP A 270 5.51 16.95 -11.00
N THR A 271 6.55 16.49 -10.28
CA THR A 271 7.75 15.88 -10.87
C THR A 271 7.92 14.42 -10.44
N LEU A 272 8.54 13.61 -11.31
CA LEU A 272 8.94 12.24 -10.99
C LEU A 272 10.18 12.26 -10.08
N ASN A 273 9.97 12.03 -8.79
CA ASN A 273 11.02 12.06 -7.76
C ASN A 273 10.85 10.88 -6.79
N ILE A 274 11.74 10.79 -5.80
CA ILE A 274 11.78 9.66 -4.86
C ILE A 274 10.49 9.51 -4.03
N GLU A 275 9.76 10.60 -3.78
CA GLU A 275 8.46 10.55 -3.09
C GLU A 275 7.30 10.22 -4.02
N THR A 276 7.30 10.76 -5.24
CA THR A 276 6.18 10.60 -6.16
C THR A 276 6.19 9.25 -6.88
N VAL A 277 7.35 8.59 -7.01
CA VAL A 277 7.40 7.25 -7.62
C VAL A 277 6.54 6.22 -6.86
N PRO A 278 6.69 6.02 -5.53
CA PRO A 278 5.81 5.13 -4.76
C PRO A 278 4.34 5.56 -4.77
N LEU A 279 4.07 6.87 -4.84
CA LEU A 279 2.70 7.39 -4.98
C LEU A 279 2.11 6.98 -6.33
N GLN A 280 2.83 7.21 -7.42
CA GLN A 280 2.36 6.95 -8.77
C GLN A 280 2.17 5.46 -9.05
N TRP A 281 3.05 4.62 -8.51
CA TRP A 281 2.90 3.17 -8.50
C TRP A 281 1.57 2.75 -7.84
N MET A 282 1.32 3.23 -6.62
CA MET A 282 0.10 2.90 -5.88
C MET A 282 -1.16 3.38 -6.59
N GLU A 283 -1.14 4.58 -7.15
CA GLU A 283 -2.26 5.13 -7.92
C GLU A 283 -2.52 4.33 -9.20
N HIS A 284 -1.48 3.83 -9.86
CA HIS A 284 -1.63 2.95 -11.02
C HIS A 284 -2.27 1.62 -10.63
N GLU A 285 -1.77 0.95 -9.60
CA GLU A 285 -2.36 -0.29 -9.09
C GLU A 285 -3.81 -0.11 -8.65
N ALA A 286 -4.11 1.02 -7.98
CA ALA A 286 -5.47 1.39 -7.57
C ALA A 286 -6.38 1.70 -8.78
N LEU A 287 -5.88 2.37 -9.81
CA LEU A 287 -6.59 2.65 -11.05
C LEU A 287 -6.95 1.34 -11.76
N MET A 288 -6.00 0.40 -11.86
CA MET A 288 -6.23 -0.92 -12.45
C MET A 288 -7.22 -1.76 -11.62
N ALA A 289 -7.28 -1.55 -10.30
CA ALA A 289 -8.29 -2.14 -9.43
C ALA A 289 -9.68 -1.46 -9.53
N GLY A 290 -9.78 -0.34 -10.26
CA GLY A 290 -11.04 0.35 -10.58
C GLY A 290 -11.34 1.62 -9.79
N LEU A 291 -10.34 2.28 -9.19
CA LEU A 291 -10.51 3.63 -8.61
C LEU A 291 -10.52 4.73 -9.67
N HIS A 292 -11.24 5.81 -9.38
CA HIS A 292 -11.35 6.97 -10.26
C HIS A 292 -10.53 8.15 -9.74
N PHE A 293 -9.67 8.71 -10.59
CA PHE A 293 -8.79 9.84 -10.28
C PHE A 293 -9.15 11.09 -11.12
N LYS A 294 -8.89 12.26 -10.55
CA LYS A 294 -8.94 13.54 -11.27
C LYS A 294 -7.83 13.59 -12.32
N PRO A 295 -8.02 14.36 -13.40
CA PRO A 295 -6.92 14.70 -14.29
C PRO A 295 -5.84 15.44 -13.51
N HIS A 296 -4.61 14.91 -13.57
CA HIS A 296 -3.42 15.53 -13.01
C HIS A 296 -2.26 15.27 -13.96
N LYS A 297 -1.52 16.34 -14.28
CA LYS A 297 -0.37 16.27 -15.18
C LYS A 297 0.89 16.17 -14.33
N SER A 298 1.43 14.97 -14.21
CA SER A 298 2.78 14.78 -13.70
C SER A 298 3.78 14.85 -14.85
N MET A 299 4.87 15.58 -14.65
CA MET A 299 6.03 15.56 -15.53
C MET A 299 6.90 14.35 -15.21
N TRP A 300 7.09 13.51 -16.22
CA TRP A 300 7.92 12.31 -16.14
C TRP A 300 9.33 12.63 -16.63
N ASP A 301 10.17 13.17 -15.73
CA ASP A 301 11.58 13.47 -16.01
C ASP A 301 12.49 12.56 -15.17
N VAL A 302 13.19 11.64 -15.84
CA VAL A 302 14.14 10.70 -15.20
C VAL A 302 15.38 11.42 -14.67
N SER A 303 15.72 12.59 -15.21
CA SER A 303 16.89 13.35 -14.75
C SER A 303 16.78 13.73 -13.28
N GLU A 304 15.56 13.85 -12.75
CA GLU A 304 15.30 14.11 -11.34
C GLU A 304 15.60 12.89 -10.46
N LEU A 305 15.37 11.67 -10.95
CA LEU A 305 15.77 10.43 -10.26
C LEU A 305 17.30 10.24 -10.24
N LEU A 306 17.98 10.63 -11.32
CA LEU A 306 19.45 10.60 -11.38
C LEU A 306 20.09 11.56 -10.37
N LYS A 307 19.43 12.68 -10.07
CA LYS A 307 19.88 13.67 -9.08
C LYS A 307 19.40 13.37 -7.66
N ALA A 308 18.42 12.47 -7.50
CA ALA A 308 17.81 12.20 -6.22
C ALA A 308 18.81 11.55 -5.25
N THR A 309 18.95 12.15 -4.08
CA THR A 309 19.69 11.56 -2.96
C THR A 309 18.70 11.16 -1.86
N PRO A 310 18.55 9.86 -1.56
CA PRO A 310 17.69 9.39 -0.48
C PRO A 310 17.97 10.07 0.86
N HIS A 311 16.92 10.40 1.61
CA HIS A 311 17.09 11.01 2.92
C HIS A 311 17.72 10.01 3.91
N LYS A 312 18.62 10.50 4.77
CA LYS A 312 19.30 9.65 5.75
C LYS A 312 18.37 9.33 6.91
N ALA A 313 17.91 8.09 6.99
CA ALA A 313 17.05 7.60 8.08
C ALA A 313 17.66 7.75 9.49
N ILE A 314 18.97 7.56 9.67
CA ILE A 314 19.66 7.70 10.96
C ILE A 314 20.46 9.00 11.02
N HIS A 315 19.97 9.94 11.83
CA HIS A 315 20.70 11.16 12.19
C HIS A 315 20.51 11.49 13.68
N GLY A 316 21.50 12.17 14.28
CA GLY A 316 21.42 12.70 15.65
C GLY A 316 21.03 11.65 16.71
N ALA A 317 19.95 11.92 17.45
CA ALA A 317 19.48 11.12 18.58
C ALA A 317 19.13 9.65 18.21
N TRP A 318 18.78 9.38 16.94
CA TRP A 318 18.53 8.01 16.49
C TRP A 318 19.77 7.12 16.60
N ARG A 319 21.00 7.65 16.42
CA ARG A 319 22.23 6.88 16.62
C ARG A 319 22.39 6.35 18.04
N LEU A 320 21.94 7.12 19.02
CA LEU A 320 21.97 6.71 20.43
C LEU A 320 20.96 5.60 20.69
N LEU A 321 19.76 5.67 20.11
CA LEU A 321 18.74 4.63 20.25
C LEU A 321 19.16 3.30 19.60
N GLU A 322 19.91 3.35 18.50
CA GLU A 322 20.43 2.15 17.81
C GLU A 322 21.51 1.40 18.62
N ALA A 323 22.22 2.10 19.50
CA ALA A 323 23.20 1.54 20.42
C ALA A 323 22.56 0.93 21.68
N LEU A 324 21.32 1.33 22.00
CA LEU A 324 20.60 0.79 23.14
C LEU A 324 20.06 -0.62 22.83
N PRO A 325 20.03 -1.53 23.82
CA PRO A 325 19.48 -2.88 23.69
C PRO A 325 17.94 -2.87 23.69
N VAL A 326 17.36 -2.11 22.77
CA VAL A 326 15.92 -1.95 22.67
C VAL A 326 15.31 -3.25 22.14
N LYS A 327 14.31 -3.75 22.88
CA LYS A 327 13.56 -4.93 22.51
C LYS A 327 12.98 -4.78 21.09
N ARG A 328 13.32 -5.73 20.21
CA ARG A 328 12.77 -5.88 18.86
C ARG A 328 12.35 -7.33 18.63
N ARG A 329 11.23 -7.56 17.94
CA ARG A 329 10.82 -8.90 17.50
C ARG A 329 11.44 -9.20 16.15
N LYS A 330 11.99 -10.39 15.97
CA LYS A 330 12.45 -10.84 14.65
C LYS A 330 11.25 -11.15 13.75
N HIS A 331 11.39 -10.87 12.45
CA HIS A 331 10.33 -11.12 11.46
C HIS A 331 9.98 -12.61 11.33
N CYS A 332 11.00 -13.48 11.24
CA CYS A 332 10.85 -14.91 10.98
C CYS A 332 10.59 -15.77 12.24
N ASN A 333 10.73 -15.21 13.45
CA ASN A 333 10.40 -15.91 14.68
C ASN A 333 9.78 -14.92 15.69
N PRO A 334 8.43 -14.83 15.76
CA PRO A 334 7.73 -13.90 16.64
C PRO A 334 7.98 -14.13 18.13
N GLU A 335 8.47 -15.32 18.50
CA GLU A 335 8.77 -15.73 19.88
C GLU A 335 10.18 -15.31 20.32
N GLU A 336 11.07 -14.97 19.38
CA GLU A 336 12.41 -14.48 19.68
C GLU A 336 12.46 -12.95 19.70
N ASP A 337 12.30 -12.39 20.89
CA ASP A 337 12.66 -11.01 21.18
C ASP A 337 14.19 -10.86 21.21
N SER A 338 14.75 -10.07 20.30
CA SER A 338 16.17 -9.69 20.33
C SER A 338 16.37 -8.39 21.10
N ARG A 339 17.39 -8.35 21.96
CA ARG A 339 17.88 -7.14 22.64
C ARG A 339 19.26 -6.70 22.14
N VAL A 340 19.78 -7.36 21.09
CA VAL A 340 21.10 -7.02 20.54
C VAL A 340 21.00 -5.66 19.84
N PRO A 341 21.94 -4.73 20.06
CA PRO A 341 21.97 -3.45 19.35
C PRO A 341 21.79 -3.62 17.84
N HIS A 342 20.93 -2.80 17.24
CA HIS A 342 20.59 -2.91 15.82
C HIS A 342 21.66 -2.33 14.91
N GLN A 343 22.41 -1.33 15.42
CA GLN A 343 23.55 -0.72 14.73
C GLN A 343 23.22 -0.21 13.31
N GLY A 344 21.95 0.15 13.05
CA GLY A 344 21.53 0.63 11.75
C GLY A 344 21.64 -0.39 10.62
N LYS A 345 21.53 -1.69 10.92
CA LYS A 345 21.48 -2.74 9.89
C LYS A 345 20.34 -2.49 8.91
N GLY A 346 20.59 -2.78 7.64
CA GLY A 346 19.56 -2.68 6.61
C GLY A 346 18.46 -3.71 6.79
N ARG A 347 17.28 -3.39 6.26
CA ARG A 347 16.12 -4.29 6.24
C ARG A 347 16.39 -5.53 5.37
N ALA A 348 15.62 -6.59 5.62
CA ALA A 348 15.72 -7.83 4.88
C ALA A 348 14.69 -7.89 3.73
N ILE A 349 15.15 -8.22 2.53
CA ILE A 349 14.30 -8.49 1.36
C ILE A 349 14.14 -10.01 1.24
N TYR A 350 12.90 -10.48 1.25
CA TYR A 350 12.54 -11.90 1.21
C TYR A 350 12.22 -12.40 -0.21
N PRO A 351 12.27 -13.72 -0.47
CA PRO A 351 11.76 -14.31 -1.70
C PRO A 351 10.31 -13.90 -1.99
N GLY A 352 10.00 -13.64 -3.26
CA GLY A 352 8.68 -13.17 -3.72
C GLY A 352 8.45 -11.66 -3.65
N GLN A 353 9.26 -10.92 -2.89
CA GLN A 353 9.24 -9.46 -2.92
C GLN A 353 10.00 -8.93 -4.14
N LYS A 354 9.52 -7.80 -4.68
CA LYS A 354 10.02 -7.17 -5.90
C LYS A 354 10.73 -5.84 -5.63
N ILE A 355 11.60 -5.41 -6.53
CA ILE A 355 12.27 -4.11 -6.53
C ILE A 355 11.70 -3.29 -7.67
N HIS A 356 11.31 -2.04 -7.41
CA HIS A 356 10.78 -1.18 -8.45
C HIS A 356 11.88 -0.76 -9.45
N ALA A 357 11.54 -0.74 -10.74
CA ALA A 357 12.49 -0.43 -11.82
C ALA A 357 13.14 0.96 -11.71
N SER A 358 12.50 1.92 -11.02
CA SER A 358 13.09 3.25 -10.79
C SER A 358 14.48 3.19 -10.14
N VAL A 359 14.79 2.14 -9.37
CA VAL A 359 16.12 1.94 -8.76
C VAL A 359 17.23 1.83 -9.80
N THR A 360 16.92 1.32 -11.01
CA THR A 360 17.89 1.22 -12.11
C THR A 360 18.35 2.59 -12.62
N PHE A 361 17.51 3.61 -12.45
CA PHE A 361 17.75 4.99 -12.89
C PHE A 361 18.37 5.87 -11.80
N MET A 362 18.66 5.33 -10.62
CA MET A 362 19.40 6.04 -9.57
C MET A 362 20.88 6.19 -9.97
N ALA A 363 21.57 7.18 -9.39
CA ALA A 363 23.00 7.37 -9.62
C ALA A 363 23.82 6.09 -9.33
N LYS A 364 24.88 5.82 -10.11
CA LYS A 364 25.76 4.65 -9.91
C LYS A 364 26.40 4.58 -8.52
N SER A 365 26.50 5.71 -7.83
CA SER A 365 27.02 5.82 -6.45
C SER A 365 25.99 5.52 -5.37
N TYR A 366 24.73 5.29 -5.74
CA TYR A 366 23.68 4.94 -4.79
C TYR A 366 23.85 3.48 -4.34
N GLU A 367 23.92 3.28 -3.01
CA GLU A 367 24.03 1.96 -2.40
C GLU A 367 22.83 1.73 -1.49
N PRO A 368 21.84 0.92 -1.93
CA PRO A 368 20.71 0.58 -1.09
C PRO A 368 21.15 -0.16 0.16
N LYS A 369 20.56 0.18 1.31
CA LYS A 369 20.92 -0.49 2.58
C LYS A 369 20.31 -1.86 2.76
N ALA A 370 19.13 -2.10 2.18
CA ALA A 370 18.43 -3.37 2.33
C ALA A 370 19.25 -4.54 1.76
N VAL A 371 19.09 -5.71 2.36
CA VAL A 371 19.91 -6.89 2.09
C VAL A 371 19.02 -8.06 1.66
N PHE A 372 19.41 -8.76 0.60
CA PHE A 372 18.69 -9.94 0.12
C PHE A 372 18.86 -11.14 1.06
N LYS A 373 17.76 -11.73 1.48
CA LYS A 373 17.73 -13.01 2.20
C LYS A 373 17.52 -14.16 1.23
N HIS A 374 18.26 -15.24 1.45
CA HIS A 374 18.17 -16.48 0.66
C HIS A 374 18.41 -16.28 -0.85
N ALA A 375 19.22 -15.29 -1.23
CA ALA A 375 19.57 -15.00 -2.62
C ALA A 375 21.02 -14.46 -2.72
N PRO A 376 22.05 -15.32 -2.58
CA PRO A 376 23.44 -14.90 -2.52
C PRO A 376 24.01 -14.41 -3.87
N THR A 377 23.34 -14.70 -4.99
CA THR A 377 23.73 -14.29 -6.35
C THR A 377 23.32 -12.85 -6.68
N LEU A 378 22.42 -12.26 -5.90
CA LEU A 378 21.92 -10.91 -6.13
C LEU A 378 22.82 -9.85 -5.50
N ALA A 379 23.24 -8.89 -6.31
CA ALA A 379 24.01 -7.73 -5.88
C ALA A 379 23.45 -6.44 -6.49
N TRP A 380 23.43 -5.36 -5.70
CA TRP A 380 22.90 -4.07 -6.13
C TRP A 380 23.63 -3.49 -7.34
N THR A 381 24.91 -3.80 -7.51
CA THR A 381 25.75 -3.42 -8.66
C THR A 381 25.24 -3.94 -10.00
N HIS A 382 24.39 -4.97 -10.01
CA HIS A 382 23.77 -5.50 -11.22
C HIS A 382 22.59 -4.65 -11.72
N VAL A 383 22.03 -3.78 -10.88
CA VAL A 383 20.77 -3.05 -11.16
C VAL A 383 20.96 -1.55 -11.09
N VAL A 384 21.60 -1.03 -10.03
CA VAL A 384 21.70 0.41 -9.81
C VAL A 384 22.55 1.09 -10.88
N GLY A 385 22.03 2.17 -11.47
CA GLY A 385 22.75 3.02 -12.42
C GLY A 385 22.97 2.42 -13.82
N HIS A 386 22.21 1.38 -14.18
CA HIS A 386 22.20 0.80 -15.52
C HIS A 386 21.10 1.38 -16.43
N GLY A 387 20.19 2.20 -15.90
CA GLY A 387 19.17 2.93 -16.66
C GLY A 387 18.35 2.06 -17.61
N ALA A 388 17.96 2.60 -18.78
CA ALA A 388 17.17 1.90 -19.79
C ALA A 388 17.97 0.91 -20.66
N SER A 389 19.27 0.72 -20.41
CA SER A 389 20.16 -0.08 -21.28
C SER A 389 19.80 -1.58 -21.39
N GLY A 390 18.80 -2.04 -20.63
CA GLY A 390 18.27 -3.41 -20.66
C GLY A 390 19.28 -4.48 -20.16
N HIS A 391 20.47 -4.07 -19.74
CA HIS A 391 21.51 -4.99 -19.25
C HIS A 391 21.06 -5.78 -18.01
N PHE A 392 20.19 -5.21 -17.18
CA PHE A 392 19.63 -5.86 -16.01
C PHE A 392 18.67 -7.03 -16.34
N LEU A 393 18.01 -7.02 -17.52
CA LEU A 393 17.16 -8.12 -17.97
C LEU A 393 17.96 -9.37 -18.42
N ARG A 394 19.27 -9.23 -18.63
CA ARG A 394 20.13 -10.36 -19.03
C ARG A 394 20.47 -11.28 -17.87
N HIS A 395 20.26 -10.82 -16.64
CA HIS A 395 20.38 -11.66 -15.46
C HIS A 395 19.02 -12.31 -15.18
N ALA A 396 18.91 -13.60 -15.44
CA ALA A 396 17.68 -14.38 -15.23
C ALA A 396 17.09 -14.15 -13.82
N ASP A 397 17.94 -14.07 -12.80
CA ASP A 397 17.54 -13.86 -11.40
C ASP A 397 16.81 -12.53 -11.14
N TRP A 398 17.00 -11.51 -11.98
CA TRP A 398 16.39 -10.18 -11.80
C TRP A 398 15.04 -10.04 -12.52
N THR A 399 14.78 -10.87 -13.53
CA THR A 399 13.57 -10.74 -14.36
C THR A 399 12.30 -10.91 -13.52
N ASP A 400 12.28 -11.89 -12.61
CA ASP A 400 11.14 -12.13 -11.71
C ASP A 400 11.14 -11.22 -10.45
N ARG A 401 12.22 -10.46 -10.25
CA ARG A 401 12.42 -9.60 -9.08
C ARG A 401 12.09 -8.14 -9.34
N LEU A 402 12.03 -7.70 -10.59
CA LEU A 402 11.73 -6.32 -10.91
C LEU A 402 10.21 -6.10 -11.04
N GLU A 403 9.70 -5.05 -10.40
CA GLU A 403 8.40 -4.49 -10.74
C GLU A 403 8.64 -3.43 -11.81
N LEU A 404 8.23 -3.77 -13.03
CA LEU A 404 8.46 -2.94 -14.20
C LEU A 404 7.31 -1.99 -14.48
N ASP A 405 6.17 -2.09 -13.81
CA ASP A 405 4.91 -1.41 -14.16
C ASP A 405 5.11 -0.05 -14.87
N LEU A 406 5.55 1.01 -14.17
CA LEU A 406 5.69 2.38 -14.70
C LEU A 406 6.62 2.48 -15.92
N PHE A 407 7.46 1.47 -16.12
CA PHE A 407 8.51 1.36 -17.12
C PHE A 407 8.34 0.16 -18.07
N ASP A 408 7.23 -0.58 -18.02
CA ASP A 408 7.05 -1.82 -18.79
C ASP A 408 6.59 -1.52 -20.22
N LEU A 409 7.56 -1.46 -21.15
CA LEU A 409 7.31 -1.20 -22.57
C LEU A 409 6.34 -2.20 -23.23
N ASN A 410 6.17 -3.40 -22.67
CA ASN A 410 5.29 -4.43 -23.23
C ASN A 410 3.81 -4.24 -22.82
N ALA A 411 3.52 -3.39 -21.84
CA ALA A 411 2.17 -3.15 -21.35
C ALA A 411 1.37 -2.16 -22.23
N ALA A 412 2.01 -1.56 -23.25
CA ALA A 412 1.39 -0.59 -24.14
C ALA A 412 0.09 -1.10 -24.81
N PRO A 413 -0.01 -2.34 -25.33
CA PRO A 413 -1.26 -2.85 -25.91
C PRO A 413 -2.43 -2.83 -24.90
N GLU A 414 -2.21 -3.27 -23.66
CA GLU A 414 -3.23 -3.28 -22.62
C GLU A 414 -3.72 -1.86 -22.27
N TRP A 415 -2.81 -0.90 -22.19
CA TRP A 415 -3.17 0.49 -21.93
C TRP A 415 -3.92 1.11 -23.11
N THR A 416 -3.52 0.81 -24.35
CA THR A 416 -4.27 1.28 -25.52
C THR A 416 -5.67 0.69 -25.58
N ASP A 417 -5.87 -0.57 -25.18
CA ASP A 417 -7.20 -1.16 -25.08
C ASP A 417 -8.03 -0.57 -23.92
N THR A 418 -7.38 -0.19 -22.83
CA THR A 418 -8.01 0.53 -21.72
C THR A 418 -8.44 1.94 -22.13
N LEU A 419 -7.60 2.64 -22.90
CA LEU A 419 -7.93 3.93 -23.50
C LEU A 419 -9.06 3.81 -24.52
N ARG A 420 -9.04 2.77 -25.37
CA ARG A 420 -10.10 2.54 -26.37
C ARG A 420 -11.46 2.25 -25.72
N ARG A 421 -11.49 1.55 -24.59
CA ARG A 421 -12.72 1.31 -23.83
C ARG A 421 -13.21 2.55 -23.08
N ASN A 422 -12.29 3.43 -22.68
CA ASN A 422 -12.63 4.73 -22.11
C ASN A 422 -12.88 5.74 -23.24
N ASN A 423 -14.14 5.85 -23.68
CA ASN A 423 -14.55 6.78 -24.73
C ASN A 423 -14.32 8.28 -24.40
N ASN A 424 -13.86 8.61 -23.20
CA ASN A 424 -13.59 9.98 -22.77
C ASN A 424 -12.10 10.20 -22.44
N ILE A 425 -11.35 10.71 -23.41
CA ILE A 425 -9.92 11.06 -23.28
C ILE A 425 -9.71 12.18 -22.24
N SER A 426 -10.75 13.00 -21.96
CA SER A 426 -10.67 14.03 -20.91
C SER A 426 -10.75 13.47 -19.48
N SER A 427 -11.02 12.16 -19.33
CA SER A 427 -10.94 11.52 -18.02
C SER A 427 -9.49 11.52 -17.50
N GLY A 428 -9.31 11.71 -16.19
CA GLY A 428 -7.97 11.83 -15.61
C GLY A 428 -7.11 10.59 -15.77
N GLY A 429 -7.73 9.42 -15.71
CA GLY A 429 -7.05 8.15 -15.98
C GLY A 429 -6.51 8.05 -17.40
N ALA A 430 -7.27 8.52 -18.40
CA ALA A 430 -6.84 8.48 -19.80
C ALA A 430 -5.65 9.42 -20.05
N LEU A 431 -5.72 10.66 -19.55
CA LEU A 431 -4.62 11.63 -19.71
C LEU A 431 -3.32 11.12 -19.06
N ARG A 432 -3.41 10.50 -17.88
CA ARG A 432 -2.27 9.93 -17.17
C ARG A 432 -1.63 8.75 -17.92
N LEU A 433 -2.45 7.88 -18.51
CA LEU A 433 -1.95 6.77 -19.33
C LEU A 433 -1.24 7.29 -20.59
N LEU A 434 -1.77 8.34 -21.22
CA LEU A 434 -1.16 8.95 -22.39
C LEU A 434 0.18 9.62 -22.08
N THR A 435 0.28 10.41 -21.01
CA THR A 435 1.56 11.04 -20.63
C THR A 435 2.63 10.01 -20.28
N ARG A 436 2.23 8.87 -19.72
CA ARG A 436 3.14 7.75 -19.47
C ARG A 436 3.58 7.03 -20.74
N LEU A 437 2.67 6.78 -21.68
CA LEU A 437 3.02 6.21 -22.99
C LEU A 437 4.01 7.11 -23.74
N ASP A 438 3.78 8.42 -23.72
CA ASP A 438 4.67 9.44 -24.27
C ASP A 438 6.06 9.36 -23.61
N PHE A 439 6.10 9.38 -22.28
CA PHE A 439 7.33 9.19 -21.51
C PHE A 439 8.08 7.90 -21.87
N MET A 440 7.39 6.76 -21.92
CA MET A 440 8.00 5.48 -22.23
C MET A 440 8.50 5.38 -23.67
N SER A 441 7.88 6.09 -24.60
CA SER A 441 8.40 6.21 -25.97
C SER A 441 9.69 7.05 -26.06
N SER A 442 9.96 7.86 -25.03
CA SER A 442 11.15 8.72 -24.94
C SER A 442 12.33 8.08 -24.18
N LEU A 443 12.07 6.99 -23.43
CA LEU A 443 13.08 6.17 -22.76
C LEU A 443 13.83 5.29 -23.77
#